data_AF-M3DGP8-F1
#
_entry.id   AF-M3DGP8-F1
#
_cell.length_a   1.000
_cell.length_b   1.000
_cell.length_c   1.000
_cell.angle_alpha   90.00
_cell.angle_beta   90.00
_cell.angle_gamma   90.00
#
_symmetry.space_group_name_H-M   'P 1'
#
loop_
_entity.id
_entity.type
_entity.pdbx_description
1 polymer ?
#
loop_
_entity_poly.entity_id
_entity_poly.type
_entity_poly.pdbx_seq_one_letter_code
_entity_poly.pdbx_strand_id
1 'polypeptide(L)'
;MDQTVGLDRTPAQELRFMELVAQAWLEPELSRRYQVDARSVLDEFGITLAQGQQPPALPENPACELTIEELSRPASAHAFLCFCLAPDNPTPARQYTSAGAGSRAVLR
;
A
#
# COMPACT_ATOMS: atom_id res chain seq x y z
N MET A 1 18.07 9.76 -16.78
CA MET A 1 17.37 8.93 -17.77
C MET A 1 15.95 8.75 -17.29
N ASP A 2 15.08 9.67 -17.69
CA ASP A 2 13.66 9.69 -17.32
C ASP A 2 12.92 8.86 -18.38
N GLN A 3 12.72 7.57 -18.13
CA GLN A 3 11.88 6.73 -18.99
C GLN A 3 10.44 6.84 -18.50
N THR A 4 9.80 7.97 -18.78
CA THR A 4 8.34 8.05 -18.84
C THR A 4 7.89 7.26 -20.06
N VAL A 5 7.85 5.93 -19.92
CA VAL A 5 7.36 5.01 -20.94
C VAL A 5 5.91 5.40 -21.20
N GLY A 6 5.72 6.07 -22.34
CA GLY A 6 4.46 6.57 -22.90
C GLY A 6 3.45 5.47 -23.05
N LEU A 7 2.83 5.19 -21.93
CA LEU A 7 1.58 4.51 -21.81
C LEU A 7 0.57 5.64 -21.86
N ASP A 8 -0.22 5.69 -22.91
CA ASP A 8 -1.39 6.56 -23.02
C ASP A 8 -2.46 6.05 -22.02
N ARG A 9 -2.07 5.99 -20.75
CA ARG A 9 -2.75 5.27 -19.70
C ARG A 9 -3.66 6.24 -19.02
N THR A 10 -4.94 5.96 -19.14
CA THR A 10 -5.91 6.48 -18.18
C THR A 10 -5.39 6.21 -16.75
N PRO A 11 -5.69 7.08 -15.77
CA PRO A 11 -5.27 6.89 -14.38
C PRO A 11 -5.61 5.48 -13.84
N ALA A 12 -6.71 4.91 -14.31
CA ALA A 12 -7.13 3.56 -13.95
C ALA A 12 -6.16 2.46 -14.44
N GLN A 13 -5.56 2.61 -15.63
CA GLN A 13 -4.58 1.65 -16.13
C GLN A 13 -3.21 1.82 -15.46
N GLU A 14 -2.84 3.04 -15.05
CA GLU A 14 -1.63 3.27 -14.26
C GLU A 14 -1.72 2.56 -12.91
N LEU A 15 -2.87 2.70 -12.23
CA LEU A 15 -3.12 2.01 -10.96
C LEU A 15 -3.03 0.48 -11.09
N ARG A 16 -3.65 -0.11 -12.11
CA ARG A 16 -3.56 -1.56 -12.35
C ARG A 16 -2.14 -2.03 -12.64
N PHE A 17 -1.35 -1.20 -13.34
CA PHE A 17 0.05 -1.54 -13.55
C PHE A 17 0.88 -1.43 -12.27
N MET A 18 0.64 -0.41 -11.44
CA MET A 18 1.30 -0.30 -10.14
C MET A 18 0.96 -1.49 -9.23
N GLU A 19 -0.28 -1.95 -9.26
CA GLU A 19 -0.72 -3.17 -8.55
C GLU A 19 0.03 -4.41 -9.06
N LEU A 20 0.10 -4.60 -10.38
CA LEU A 20 0.88 -5.68 -11.00
C LEU A 20 2.35 -5.64 -10.58
N VAL A 21 2.95 -4.45 -10.56
CA VAL A 21 4.35 -4.27 -10.13
C VAL A 21 4.53 -4.67 -8.67
N ALA A 22 3.63 -4.21 -7.78
CA ALA A 22 3.67 -4.53 -6.37
C ALA A 22 3.54 -6.05 -6.14
N GLN A 23 2.61 -6.72 -6.84
CA GLN A 23 2.49 -8.18 -6.76
C GLN A 23 3.72 -8.89 -7.32
N ALA A 24 4.29 -8.42 -8.43
CA ALA A 24 5.48 -9.05 -9.01
C ALA A 24 6.73 -8.96 -8.10
N TRP A 25 6.77 -7.98 -7.19
CA TRP A 25 7.80 -7.90 -6.16
C TRP A 25 7.58 -8.87 -5.00
N LEU A 26 6.33 -9.18 -4.67
CA LEU A 26 5.96 -10.12 -3.60
C LEU A 26 5.95 -11.59 -4.07
N GLU A 27 5.64 -11.82 -5.34
CA GLU A 27 5.48 -13.13 -5.96
C GLU A 27 6.50 -13.33 -7.09
N PRO A 28 7.66 -13.98 -6.82
CA PRO A 28 8.71 -14.18 -7.82
C PRO A 28 8.24 -14.91 -9.09
N GLU A 29 7.29 -15.83 -8.93
CA GLU A 29 6.65 -16.60 -10.00
C GLU A 29 5.89 -15.70 -10.97
N LEU A 30 5.24 -14.64 -10.48
CA LEU A 30 4.56 -13.65 -11.32
C LEU A 30 5.57 -12.84 -12.14
N SER A 31 6.66 -12.40 -11.51
CA SER A 31 7.78 -11.74 -12.22
C SER A 31 8.37 -12.63 -13.32
N ARG A 32 8.54 -13.93 -13.04
CA ARG A 32 9.04 -14.90 -14.03
C ARG A 32 8.07 -15.06 -15.21
N ARG A 33 6.77 -15.16 -14.94
CA ARG A 33 5.74 -15.22 -15.99
C ARG A 33 5.74 -13.96 -16.86
N TYR A 34 5.89 -12.79 -16.24
CA TYR A 34 5.96 -11.53 -16.97
C TYR A 34 7.14 -11.48 -17.93
N GLN A 35 8.30 -12.03 -17.55
CA GLN A 35 9.47 -12.08 -18.43
C GLN A 35 9.29 -13.01 -19.63
N VAL A 36 8.47 -14.07 -19.48
CA VAL A 36 8.19 -15.03 -20.56
C VAL A 36 7.11 -14.50 -21.49
N ASP A 37 6.01 -13.98 -20.94
CA ASP A 37 4.88 -13.45 -21.71
C ASP A 37 4.22 -12.26 -21.01
N ALA A 38 4.86 -11.09 -21.13
CA ALA A 38 4.35 -9.85 -20.56
C ALA A 38 2.98 -9.44 -21.12
N ARG A 39 2.63 -9.82 -22.36
CA ARG A 39 1.35 -9.42 -22.96
C ARG A 39 0.19 -10.17 -22.33
N SER A 40 0.33 -11.49 -22.18
CA SER A 40 -0.70 -12.29 -21.48
C SER A 40 -0.88 -11.79 -20.05
N VAL A 41 0.22 -11.55 -19.32
CA VAL A 41 0.13 -11.09 -17.93
C VAL A 41 -0.50 -9.69 -17.84
N LEU A 42 -0.20 -8.76 -18.75
CA LEU A 42 -0.85 -7.45 -18.76
C LEU A 42 -2.36 -7.55 -19.06
N ASP A 43 -2.76 -8.45 -19.95
CA ASP A 43 -4.17 -8.67 -20.30
C ASP A 43 -4.97 -9.27 -19.12
N GLU A 44 -4.38 -10.20 -18.37
CA GLU A 44 -4.96 -10.75 -17.13
C GLU A 44 -5.27 -9.65 -16.09
N PHE A 45 -4.47 -8.59 -16.07
CA PHE A 45 -4.63 -7.42 -15.20
C PHE A 45 -5.48 -6.32 -15.83
N GLY A 46 -6.11 -6.55 -16.99
CA GLY A 46 -6.93 -5.56 -17.68
C GLY A 46 -6.13 -4.35 -18.18
N ILE A 47 -4.86 -4.56 -18.52
CA ILE A 47 -3.95 -3.56 -19.09
C ILE A 47 -3.74 -3.89 -20.56
N THR A 48 -4.56 -3.28 -21.42
CA THR A 48 -4.45 -3.46 -22.86
C THR A 48 -3.34 -2.60 -23.44
N LEU A 49 -2.43 -3.22 -24.19
CA LEU A 49 -1.43 -2.51 -24.99
C LEU A 49 -1.95 -2.26 -26.41
N ALA A 50 -1.59 -1.13 -27.00
CA ALA A 50 -1.88 -0.88 -28.41
C ALA A 50 -1.13 -1.90 -29.30
N GLN A 51 -1.70 -2.21 -30.47
CA GLN A 51 -1.08 -3.15 -31.40
C GLN A 51 0.32 -2.65 -31.81
N GLY A 52 1.32 -3.52 -31.67
CA GLY A 52 2.73 -3.17 -31.95
C GLY A 52 3.47 -2.47 -30.81
N GLN A 53 2.78 -2.06 -29.73
CA GLN A 53 3.44 -1.50 -28.55
C GLN A 53 4.19 -2.59 -27.79
N GLN A 54 5.42 -2.29 -27.37
CA GLN A 54 6.20 -3.16 -26.51
C GLN A 54 5.68 -3.10 -25.06
N PRO A 55 5.64 -4.23 -24.35
CA PRO A 55 5.35 -4.22 -22.91
C PRO A 55 6.38 -3.40 -22.13
N PRO A 56 5.95 -2.59 -21.15
CA PRO A 56 6.88 -1.90 -20.27
C PRO A 56 7.72 -2.90 -19.47
N ALA A 57 8.97 -2.55 -19.15
CA ALA A 57 9.76 -3.35 -18.22
C ALA A 57 9.20 -3.24 -16.79
N LEU A 58 9.28 -4.32 -16.02
CA LEU A 58 9.05 -4.24 -14.58
C LEU A 58 10.18 -3.43 -13.93
N PRO A 59 9.87 -2.49 -13.04
CA PRO A 59 10.89 -1.81 -12.25
C PRO A 59 11.57 -2.81 -11.32
N GLU A 60 12.84 -2.56 -11.03
CA GLU A 60 13.62 -3.35 -10.08
C GLU A 60 12.92 -3.35 -8.70
N ASN A 61 12.91 -4.50 -8.04
CA ASN A 61 12.39 -4.58 -6.67
C ASN A 61 13.28 -3.67 -5.81
N PRO A 62 12.73 -2.59 -5.20
CA PRO A 62 13.51 -1.78 -4.28
C PRO A 62 13.90 -2.72 -3.15
N ALA A 63 15.19 -3.05 -3.03
CA ALA A 63 15.75 -3.90 -1.99
C ALA A 63 15.64 -3.26 -0.58
N CYS A 64 14.58 -2.49 -0.33
CA CYS A 64 14.18 -2.02 0.97
C CYS A 64 13.79 -3.24 1.82
N GLU A 65 14.35 -3.33 3.01
CA GLU A 65 13.80 -4.19 4.05
C GLU A 65 12.31 -3.86 4.21
N LEU A 66 11.45 -4.76 3.74
CA LEU A 66 10.01 -4.64 3.93
C LEU A 66 9.70 -4.95 5.39
N THR A 67 9.73 -3.93 6.23
CA THR A 67 9.30 -4.06 7.63
C THR A 67 7.77 -4.03 7.68
N ILE A 68 7.15 -5.20 7.78
CA ILE A 68 5.71 -5.31 8.05
C ILE A 68 5.49 -5.03 9.54
N GLU A 69 5.06 -3.81 9.88
CA GLU A 69 4.74 -3.45 11.27
C GLU A 69 3.33 -3.91 11.66
N GLU A 70 3.23 -4.62 12.79
CA GLU A 70 1.95 -5.06 13.33
C GLU A 70 1.29 -3.93 14.14
N LEU A 71 0.30 -3.26 13.53
CA LEU A 71 -0.43 -2.14 14.15
C LEU A 71 -1.43 -2.56 15.26
N SER A 72 -1.47 -3.86 15.62
CA SER A 72 -2.35 -4.38 16.69
C SER A 72 -1.89 -3.94 18.09
N ARG A 73 -0.64 -3.51 18.21
CA ARG A 73 -0.10 -2.89 19.42
C ARG A 73 0.09 -1.40 19.15
N PRO A 74 -0.55 -0.51 19.92
CA PRO A 74 -0.22 0.91 19.85
C PRO A 74 1.22 1.07 20.38
N ALA A 75 2.19 1.04 19.47
CA ALA A 75 3.45 1.72 19.74
C ALA A 75 3.07 3.19 19.88
N SER A 76 3.38 3.79 21.03
CA SER A 76 3.28 5.23 21.24
C SER A 76 4.35 5.95 20.41
N ALA A 77 4.36 5.73 19.09
CA ALA A 77 5.09 6.54 18.14
C ALA A 77 4.29 7.83 18.01
N HIS A 78 4.54 8.75 18.94
CA HIS A 78 4.04 10.11 18.84
C HIS A 78 4.68 10.73 17.59
N ALA A 79 3.95 10.75 16.49
CA ALA A 79 4.26 11.67 15.40
C ALA A 79 4.13 13.07 15.99
N PHE A 80 5.26 13.67 16.37
CA PHE A 80 5.31 14.96 17.08
C PHE A 80 4.66 16.11 16.30
N LEU A 81 4.32 15.88 15.03
CA LEU A 81 3.75 16.85 14.09
C LEU A 81 2.48 16.36 13.38
N CYS A 82 1.80 15.30 13.87
CA CYS A 82 0.51 14.92 13.32
C CYS A 82 -0.58 15.86 13.87
N PHE A 83 -0.91 16.91 13.11
CA PHE A 83 -2.01 17.82 13.40
C PHE A 83 -3.26 17.38 12.64
N CYS A 84 -4.23 16.80 13.35
CA CYS A 84 -5.57 16.61 12.84
C CYS A 84 -6.33 17.95 12.91
N LEU A 85 -6.42 18.67 11.79
CA LEU A 85 -7.28 19.85 11.68
C LEU A 85 -8.73 19.39 11.47
N ALA A 86 -9.52 19.34 12.55
CA ALA A 86 -10.97 19.24 12.45
C ALA A 86 -11.54 20.69 12.43
N PRO A 87 -12.26 21.11 11.37
CA PRO A 87 -12.75 22.48 11.27
C PRO A 87 -13.90 22.82 12.24
N ASP A 88 -14.45 21.83 12.97
CA ASP A 88 -15.54 22.05 13.93
C ASP A 88 -15.50 21.00 15.06
N ASN A 89 -14.67 21.22 16.09
CA ASN A 89 -14.80 20.47 17.35
C ASN A 89 -14.94 21.43 18.53
N PRO A 90 -16.14 21.56 19.14
CA PRO A 90 -16.26 22.27 20.40
C PRO A 90 -15.51 21.48 21.47
N THR A 91 -14.49 22.12 22.05
CA THR A 91 -13.65 21.62 23.14
C THR A 91 -14.46 20.78 24.14
N PRO A 92 -14.28 19.44 24.23
CA PRO A 92 -14.90 18.71 25.33
C PRO A 92 -14.17 19.13 26.62
N ALA A 93 -14.90 19.71 27.55
CA ALA A 93 -14.41 20.01 28.88
C ALA A 93 -13.82 18.73 29.48
N ARG A 94 -12.51 18.77 29.73
CA ARG A 94 -11.70 17.70 30.30
C ARG A 94 -12.25 17.33 31.68
N GLN A 95 -13.08 16.29 31.77
CA GLN A 95 -13.42 15.66 33.04
C GLN A 95 -12.50 14.46 33.24
N TYR A 96 -11.39 14.70 33.93
CA TYR A 96 -10.65 13.63 34.58
C TYR A 96 -11.47 13.18 35.79
N THR A 97 -12.25 12.10 35.66
CA THR A 97 -12.74 11.39 36.84
C THR A 97 -11.74 10.30 37.18
N SER A 98 -10.96 10.56 38.22
CA SER A 98 -10.14 9.57 38.89
C SER A 98 -11.02 8.53 39.60
N ALA A 99 -10.48 7.31 39.65
CA ALA A 99 -10.75 6.24 40.62
C ALA A 99 -11.96 5.33 40.38
N GLY A 100 -11.62 4.06 40.14
CA GLY A 100 -12.51 2.92 40.29
C GLY A 100 -11.70 1.62 40.17
N ALA A 101 -10.94 1.28 41.22
CA ALA A 101 -10.33 -0.04 41.35
C ALA A 101 -11.45 -1.10 41.32
N GLY A 102 -11.44 -1.96 40.31
CA GLY A 102 -12.43 -3.02 40.12
C GLY A 102 -11.74 -4.35 39.85
N SER A 103 -11.40 -5.06 40.92
CA SER A 103 -10.96 -6.45 40.88
C SER A 103 -12.00 -7.33 40.19
N ARG A 104 -11.58 -8.14 39.20
CA ARG A 104 -12.35 -9.30 38.76
C ARG A 104 -11.54 -10.57 39.01
N ALA A 105 -11.97 -11.30 40.04
CA ALA A 105 -11.51 -12.65 40.33
C ALA A 105 -11.93 -13.59 39.20
N VAL A 106 -10.97 -14.38 38.70
CA VAL A 106 -11.21 -15.53 37.82
C VAL A 106 -11.50 -16.71 38.74
N LEU A 107 -12.73 -17.20 38.73
CA LEU A 107 -13.06 -18.53 39.25
C LEU A 107 -12.80 -19.57 38.16
N ARG A 108 -12.13 -20.64 38.58
CA ARG A 108 -11.72 -21.80 37.78
C ARG A 108 -12.89 -22.61 37.24
#